data_AF-A0A9E0CDJ7-F1
#
_entry.id   AF-A0A9E0CDJ7-F1
#
_cell.length_a   1.000
_cell.length_b   1.000
_cell.length_c   1.000
_cell.angle_alpha   90.00
_cell.angle_beta   90.00
_cell.angle_gamma   90.00
#
_symmetry.space_group_name_H-M   'P 1'
#
loop_
_entity.id
_entity.type
_entity.pdbx_description
1 polymer ?
#
loop_
_entity_poly.entity_id
_entity_poly.type
_entity_poly.pdbx_seq_one_letter_code
_entity_poly.pdbx_strand_id
1 'polypeptide(L)'
;MNIELGLLHDGGVMMVSDRPLPDIVCRVEYYRDQRLFMLVYFDEEQDEDLMHYEVPAPMTNRVEASPNIMIYSLFPNHEPIGYSVPLVQVGGLY
;
A
#
# COMPACT_ATOMS: atom_id res chain seq x y z
N MET A 1 5.58 -10.07 8.42
CA MET A 1 5.66 -9.62 7.02
C MET A 1 6.23 -8.22 7.07
N ASN A 2 7.36 -7.99 6.41
CA ASN A 2 7.98 -6.67 6.35
C ASN A 2 7.52 -5.99 5.07
N ILE A 3 7.05 -4.77 5.23
CA ILE A 3 6.65 -3.90 4.13
C ILE A 3 7.64 -2.73 4.08
N GLU A 4 8.10 -2.38 2.90
CA GLU A 4 8.91 -1.20 2.67
C GLU A 4 8.26 -0.31 1.62
N LEU A 5 8.34 1.01 1.84
CA LEU A 5 7.94 2.01 0.87
C LEU A 5 9.15 2.54 0.10
N GLY A 6 8.99 2.57 -1.21
CA GLY A 6 9.92 3.17 -2.15
C GLY A 6 9.29 4.31 -2.92
N LEU A 7 10.13 5.23 -3.40
CA LEU A 7 9.73 6.21 -4.41
C LEU A 7 10.27 5.77 -5.77
N LEU A 8 9.41 5.80 -6.76
CA LEU A 8 9.78 5.57 -8.15
C LEU A 8 10.32 6.87 -8.77
N HIS A 9 11.09 6.74 -9.85
CA HIS A 9 11.70 7.89 -10.53
C HIS A 9 10.68 8.88 -11.11
N ASP A 10 9.48 8.41 -11.41
CA ASP A 10 8.34 9.21 -11.89
C ASP A 10 7.57 9.90 -10.75
N GLY A 11 7.98 9.69 -9.49
CA GLY A 11 7.32 10.21 -8.31
C GLY A 11 6.17 9.34 -7.78
N GLY A 12 5.91 8.18 -8.41
CA GLY A 12 4.98 7.19 -7.89
C GLY A 12 5.47 6.56 -6.58
N VAL A 13 4.52 6.06 -5.80
CA VAL A 13 4.81 5.35 -4.55
C VAL A 13 4.75 3.86 -4.79
N MET A 14 5.80 3.15 -4.38
CA MET A 14 5.90 1.71 -4.44
C MET A 14 5.86 1.13 -3.04
N MET A 15 5.19 -0.02 -2.89
CA MET A 15 5.19 -0.84 -1.70
C MET A 15 5.74 -2.22 -2.04
N VAL A 16 6.73 -2.68 -1.28
CA VAL A 16 7.37 -3.98 -1.46
C VAL A 16 7.16 -4.80 -0.20
N SER A 17 6.79 -6.06 -0.36
CA SER A 17 6.69 -7.01 0.75
C SER A 17 7.69 -8.15 0.60
N ASP A 18 8.30 -8.56 1.72
CA ASP A 18 9.20 -9.72 1.80
C ASP A 18 8.48 -11.07 1.71
N ARG A 19 7.15 -11.05 1.75
CA ARG A 19 6.27 -12.20 1.59
C ARG A 19 5.11 -11.86 0.66
N PRO A 20 4.53 -12.85 -0.03
CA PRO A 20 3.28 -12.65 -0.74
C PRO A 20 2.22 -12.09 0.19
N LEU A 21 1.54 -11.03 -0.25
CA LEU A 21 0.36 -10.53 0.45
C LEU A 21 -0.76 -11.59 0.34
N PRO A 22 -1.53 -11.84 1.42
CA PRO A 22 -2.73 -12.65 1.33
C PRO A 22 -3.69 -11.93 0.39
N ASP A 23 -4.03 -12.58 -0.72
CA ASP A 23 -4.96 -12.06 -1.75
C ASP A 23 -4.51 -10.80 -2.50
N ILE A 24 -5.15 -10.55 -3.65
CA ILE A 24 -4.85 -9.37 -4.47
C ILE A 24 -5.40 -8.15 -3.74
N VAL A 25 -4.50 -7.24 -3.34
CA VAL A 25 -4.89 -5.95 -2.74
C VAL A 25 -5.78 -5.22 -3.73
N CYS A 26 -6.96 -4.82 -3.28
CA CYS A 26 -7.92 -4.10 -4.11
C CYS A 26 -7.70 -2.59 -4.04
N ARG A 27 -7.34 -2.08 -2.86
CA ARG A 27 -7.02 -0.67 -2.63
C ARG A 27 -6.14 -0.49 -1.41
N VAL A 28 -5.48 0.66 -1.34
CA VAL A 28 -4.81 1.13 -0.13
C VAL A 28 -5.54 2.37 0.37
N GLU A 29 -5.89 2.38 1.65
CA GLU A 29 -6.47 3.52 2.35
C GLU A 29 -5.37 4.25 3.12
N TYR A 30 -5.30 5.56 2.97
CA TYR A 30 -4.34 6.43 3.66
C TYR A 30 -5.04 7.35 4.63
N TYR A 31 -4.84 7.11 5.93
CA TYR A 31 -5.33 7.95 7.02
C TYR A 31 -4.34 9.08 7.27
N ARG A 32 -4.64 10.26 6.72
CA ARG A 32 -3.73 11.42 6.75
C ARG A 32 -3.32 11.82 8.16
N ASP A 33 -4.28 11.89 9.09
CA ASP A 33 -4.05 12.33 10.47
C ASP A 33 -3.09 11.41 11.24
N GLN A 34 -3.08 10.13 10.88
CA GLN A 34 -2.26 9.10 11.52
C GLN A 34 -1.03 8.72 10.69
N ARG A 35 -0.92 9.24 9.45
CA ARG A 35 0.05 8.81 8.43
C ARG A 35 0.07 7.28 8.30
N LEU A 36 -1.09 6.68 8.23
CA LEU A 36 -1.26 5.23 8.28
C LEU A 36 -1.81 4.71 6.97
N PHE A 37 -1.21 3.67 6.43
CA PHE A 37 -1.81 2.85 5.37
C PHE A 37 -2.56 1.68 5.94
N MET A 38 -3.69 1.39 5.31
CA MET A 38 -4.48 0.20 5.50
C MET A 38 -4.68 -0.46 4.14
N LEU A 39 -4.22 -1.70 4.01
CA LEU A 39 -4.40 -2.48 2.80
C LEU A 39 -5.74 -3.21 2.88
N VAL A 40 -6.55 -3.12 1.82
CA VAL A 40 -7.86 -3.77 1.74
C VAL A 40 -7.82 -4.86 0.68
N TYR A 41 -8.20 -6.08 1.08
CA TYR A 41 -8.20 -7.29 0.27
C TYR A 41 -9.64 -7.73 -0.09
N PHE A 42 -9.78 -8.64 -1.05
CA PHE A 42 -11.08 -9.21 -1.46
C PHE A 42 -11.26 -10.59 -0.83
N ASP A 43 -11.44 -10.65 0.48
CA ASP A 43 -11.82 -11.89 1.15
C ASP A 43 -12.83 -11.57 2.26
N GLU A 44 -14.06 -12.09 2.10
CA GLU A 44 -15.14 -11.94 3.08
C GLU A 44 -14.86 -12.70 4.39
N GLU A 45 -13.90 -13.64 4.40
CA GLU A 45 -13.48 -14.39 5.60
C GLU A 45 -12.27 -13.74 6.33
N GLN A 46 -11.57 -12.78 5.71
CA GLN A 46 -10.40 -12.08 6.27
C GLN A 46 -10.63 -10.57 6.48
N ASP A 47 -11.87 -10.16 6.72
CA ASP A 47 -12.22 -8.76 7.09
C ASP A 47 -11.46 -8.25 8.33
N GLU A 48 -10.81 -9.17 9.08
CA GLU A 48 -10.06 -8.90 10.31
C GLU A 48 -8.54 -8.66 10.11
N ASP A 49 -7.93 -9.07 8.98
CA ASP A 49 -6.49 -8.94 8.76
C ASP A 49 -6.11 -7.62 8.05
N LEU A 50 -6.55 -6.52 8.67
CA LEU A 50 -6.17 -5.17 8.26
C LEU A 50 -4.68 -4.93 8.56
N MET A 51 -3.88 -4.93 7.50
CA MET A 51 -2.43 -4.66 7.60
C MET A 51 -2.19 -3.16 7.70
N HIS A 52 -1.80 -2.72 8.89
CA HIS A 52 -1.40 -1.34 9.17
C HIS A 52 0.06 -1.11 8.81
N TYR A 53 0.34 -0.02 8.11
CA TYR A 53 1.70 0.40 7.80
C TYR A 53 1.88 1.90 8.05
N GLU A 54 2.83 2.28 8.90
CA GLU A 54 3.12 3.69 9.17
C GLU A 54 3.95 4.30 8.02
N VAL A 55 3.43 5.36 7.42
CA VAL A 55 4.10 6.10 6.36
C VAL A 55 5.16 7.01 6.97
N PRO A 56 6.43 6.88 6.55
CA PRO A 56 7.48 7.79 7.01
C PRO A 56 7.15 9.24 6.64
N ALA A 57 7.36 10.16 7.59
CA ALA A 57 7.15 11.59 7.39
C ALA A 57 7.71 12.20 6.07
N PRO A 58 8.93 11.85 5.59
CA PRO A 58 9.43 12.40 4.32
C PRO A 58 8.64 11.94 3.09
N MET A 59 7.85 10.87 3.20
CA MET A 59 7.07 10.30 2.10
C MET A 59 5.63 10.83 2.05
N THR A 60 5.13 11.43 3.14
CA THR A 60 3.74 11.90 3.27
C THR A 60 3.28 12.76 2.09
N ASN A 61 4.05 13.78 1.69
CA ASN A 61 3.67 14.65 0.57
C ASN A 61 3.55 13.91 -0.77
N ARG A 62 4.37 12.87 -0.97
CA ARG A 62 4.35 12.05 -2.20
C ARG A 62 3.18 11.10 -2.21
N VAL A 63 2.89 10.50 -1.06
CA VAL A 63 1.71 9.67 -0.84
C VAL A 63 0.43 10.46 -1.10
N GLU A 64 0.30 11.67 -0.55
CA GLU A 64 -0.89 12.50 -0.75
C GLU A 64 -1.07 13.00 -2.19
N ALA A 65 0.03 13.15 -2.93
CA ALA A 65 -0.02 13.53 -4.34
C ALA A 65 -0.28 12.34 -5.29
N SER A 66 -0.22 11.11 -4.79
CA SER A 66 -0.34 9.91 -5.62
C SER A 66 -1.80 9.45 -5.73
N PRO A 67 -2.31 9.15 -6.94
CA PRO A 67 -3.65 8.57 -7.11
C PRO A 67 -3.66 7.05 -6.89
N ASN A 68 -2.50 6.41 -6.92
CA ASN A 68 -2.31 4.96 -6.87
C ASN A 68 -1.00 4.60 -6.17
N ILE A 69 -0.91 3.36 -5.69
CA ILE A 69 0.31 2.74 -5.18
C ILE A 69 0.61 1.51 -6.02
N MET A 70 1.88 1.34 -6.38
CA MET A 70 2.34 0.12 -7.02
C MET A 70 2.80 -0.89 -5.97
N ILE A 71 2.20 -2.07 -5.98
CA ILE A 71 2.49 -3.15 -5.06
C ILE A 71 3.36 -4.18 -5.78
N TYR A 72 4.50 -4.50 -5.18
CA TYR A 72 5.40 -5.56 -5.63
C TYR A 72 5.43 -6.69 -4.62
N SER A 73 5.03 -7.87 -5.08
CA SER A 73 5.11 -9.11 -4.29
C SER A 73 6.28 -9.96 -4.75
N LEU A 74 7.15 -10.32 -3.81
CA LEU A 74 8.29 -11.22 -4.05
C LEU A 74 7.87 -12.66 -3.75
N PHE A 75 8.04 -13.52 -4.75
CA PHE A 75 7.82 -14.96 -4.63
C PHE A 75 9.17 -15.68 -4.76
N PRO A 76 9.49 -16.67 -3.90
CA PRO A 76 10.80 -17.34 -3.94
C PRO A 76 11.17 -17.97 -5.28
N ASN A 77 10.16 -18.38 -6.07
CA ASN A 77 10.34 -19.15 -7.30
C ASN A 77 9.73 -18.49 -8.54
N HIS A 78 9.29 -17.23 -8.47
CA HIS A 78 8.67 -16.51 -9.59
C HIS A 78 9.22 -15.09 -9.70
N GLU A 79 9.13 -14.51 -10.89
CA GLU A 79 9.44 -13.09 -11.05
C GLU A 79 8.53 -12.23 -10.15
N PRO A 80 9.02 -11.11 -9.62
CA PRO A 80 8.21 -10.19 -8.84
C PRO A 80 6.95 -9.78 -9.60
N ILE A 81 5.80 -9.93 -8.97
CA ILE A 81 4.53 -9.51 -9.56
C ILE A 81 4.24 -8.11 -9.06
N GLY A 82 4.25 -7.15 -10.00
CA GLY A 82 3.92 -5.75 -9.77
C GLY A 82 2.52 -5.43 -10.29
N TYR A 83 1.68 -4.80 -9.46
CA TYR A 83 0.37 -4.30 -9.89
C TYR A 83 0.02 -2.97 -9.21
N SER A 84 -0.76 -2.14 -9.89
CA SER A 84 -1.18 -0.83 -9.39
C SER A 84 -2.57 -0.92 -8.75
N VAL A 85 -2.70 -0.36 -7.55
CA VAL A 85 -3.98 -0.28 -6.84
C VAL A 85 -4.32 1.18 -6.52
N PRO A 86 -5.62 1.55 -6.49
CA PRO A 86 -6.03 2.89 -6.11
C PRO A 86 -5.60 3.24 -4.68
N LEU A 87 -5.15 4.48 -4.51
CA LEU A 87 -4.87 5.07 -3.20
C LEU A 87 -6.03 5.96 -2.79
N VAL A 88 -6.78 5.53 -1.78
CA VAL A 88 -7.94 6.25 -1.24
C VAL A 88 -7.49 7.02 -0.01
N GLN A 89 -7.70 8.32 -0.02
CA GLN A 89 -7.34 9.16 1.13
C GLN A 89 -8.53 9.23 2.09
N VAL A 90 -8.34 8.74 3.30
CA VAL A 90 -9.36 8.65 4.35
C VAL A 90 -9.06 9.72 5.41
N GLY A 91 -10.09 10.44 5.83
CA GLY A 91 -9.91 11.65 6.64
C GLY A 91 -9.65 12.86 5.77
N GLY A 92 -10.74 13.40 5.24
CA GLY A 92 -10.81 14.71 4.61
C GLY A 92 -12.08 15.38 5.10
N LEU A 93 -11.90 16.46 5.85
CA LEU A 93 -12.99 17.35 6.26
C LEU A 93 -13.72 17.89 5.02
N TYR A 94 -15.04 17.80 5.05
CA TYR A 94 -15.93 18.80 4.47
C TYR A 94 -15.60 20.20 5.02
#